data_AF-A0A5R9EAG6-F1
#
_entry.id   AF-A0A5R9EAG6-F1
#
_cell.length_a   1.000
_cell.length_b   1.000
_cell.length_c   1.000
_cell.angle_alpha   90.00
_cell.angle_beta   90.00
_cell.angle_gamma   90.00
#
_symmetry.space_group_name_H-M   'P 1'
#
loop_
_entity.id
_entity.type
_entity.pdbx_description
1 polymer ?
#
loop_
_entity_poly.entity_id
_entity_poly.type
_entity_poly.pdbx_seq_one_letter_code
_entity_poly.pdbx_strand_id
1 'polypeptide(L)'
;MRRTPTGGAGHGTAGGDQLVSIGSVLSQLREEFPEVTISKIRFLEAEGLVEPKRTPSGYRKFSAEDVRRLAQVLRMQRDHYLPLKVIREHLDAPARGERPPPPSESGPVDSGAADEFLSEKPTAARVGRAELLAAAEVTEAELDEWESYGLITPSAESAYDAESVTVAKLIADLGRFGLEPRHLRAMKAAADREAGLVEQVVAPLRRHRNPQTRAHAEATAKELAALSVRLHSALVQTALGVRLP
;
A
#
# COMPACT_ATOMS: atom_id res chain seq x y z
N MET A 1 -49.92 -25.56 58.99
CA MET A 1 -48.76 -24.84 59.57
C MET A 1 -47.72 -24.70 58.48
N ARG A 2 -47.44 -23.46 58.00
CA ARG A 2 -46.18 -22.73 58.19
C ARG A 2 -44.99 -23.37 57.44
N ARG A 3 -44.18 -22.72 56.62
CA ARG A 3 -43.94 -21.32 56.23
C ARG A 3 -42.91 -21.42 55.08
N THR A 4 -43.07 -20.65 54.01
CA THR A 4 -41.91 -20.16 53.26
C THR A 4 -41.17 -19.15 54.14
N PRO A 5 -39.83 -19.08 54.03
CA PRO A 5 -39.23 -17.76 53.97
C PRO A 5 -38.22 -17.61 52.84
N THR A 6 -38.33 -16.43 52.25
CA THR A 6 -37.44 -15.66 51.39
C THR A 6 -36.04 -15.47 51.98
N GLY A 7 -35.03 -15.40 51.10
CA GLY A 7 -33.69 -14.86 51.35
C GLY A 7 -32.68 -15.59 50.45
N GLY A 8 -31.95 -14.99 49.51
CA GLY A 8 -31.58 -13.59 49.33
C GLY A 8 -30.05 -13.51 49.20
N ALA A 9 -29.58 -13.14 48.01
CA ALA A 9 -28.25 -12.65 47.64
C ALA A 9 -27.06 -13.64 47.57
N GLY A 10 -26.66 -13.87 46.32
CA GLY A 10 -25.30 -14.13 45.90
C GLY A 10 -25.19 -13.83 44.40
N HIS A 11 -25.20 -12.54 44.04
CA HIS A 11 -24.76 -12.11 42.70
C HIS A 11 -23.29 -12.49 42.56
N GLY A 12 -23.04 -13.68 42.01
CA GLY A 12 -21.73 -14.09 41.52
C GLY A 12 -21.47 -13.42 40.17
N THR A 13 -21.15 -12.14 40.19
CA THR A 13 -20.56 -11.44 39.05
C THR A 13 -19.16 -11.98 38.80
N ALA A 14 -19.07 -13.06 38.04
CA ALA A 14 -17.86 -13.45 37.34
C ALA A 14 -18.28 -13.69 35.89
N GLY A 15 -18.21 -12.63 35.08
CA GLY A 15 -18.40 -12.71 33.63
C GLY A 15 -17.32 -13.61 33.05
N GLY A 16 -17.60 -14.92 33.02
CA GLY A 16 -16.76 -15.91 32.39
C GLY A 16 -16.68 -15.58 30.90
N ASP A 17 -15.51 -15.12 30.48
CA ASP A 17 -15.18 -14.75 29.12
C ASP A 17 -15.43 -15.93 28.17
N GLN A 18 -16.61 -15.93 27.53
CA GLN A 18 -17.09 -17.05 26.74
C GLN A 18 -16.24 -17.17 25.48
N LEU A 19 -15.40 -18.20 25.45
CA LEU A 19 -14.47 -18.44 24.34
C LEU A 19 -15.20 -18.95 23.09
N VAL A 20 -15.15 -18.16 22.01
CA VAL A 20 -15.85 -18.43 20.75
C VAL A 20 -14.91 -18.95 19.64
N SER A 21 -15.50 -19.60 18.63
CA SER A 21 -14.76 -20.12 17.47
C SER A 21 -14.52 -19.03 16.43
N ILE A 22 -13.52 -19.20 15.55
CA ILE A 22 -13.26 -18.24 14.46
C ILE A 22 -14.47 -18.01 13.54
N GLY A 23 -15.31 -19.04 13.35
CA GLY A 23 -16.55 -18.91 12.56
C GLY A 23 -17.58 -18.02 13.26
N SER A 24 -17.72 -18.16 14.58
CA SER A 24 -18.58 -17.29 15.38
C SER A 24 -18.09 -15.85 15.40
N VAL A 25 -16.76 -15.63 15.49
CA VAL A 25 -16.15 -14.30 15.38
C VAL A 25 -16.43 -13.68 14.01
N LEU A 26 -16.28 -14.45 12.93
CA LEU A 26 -16.59 -13.99 11.58
C LEU A 26 -18.04 -13.52 11.47
N SER A 27 -19.00 -14.31 11.95
CA SER A 27 -20.42 -13.93 11.92
C SER A 27 -20.69 -12.61 12.61
N GLN A 28 -20.11 -12.39 13.79
CA GLN A 28 -20.26 -11.14 14.54
C GLN A 28 -19.61 -9.95 13.82
N LEU A 29 -18.39 -10.11 13.31
CA LEU A 29 -17.69 -9.02 12.62
C LEU A 29 -18.34 -8.66 11.28
N ARG A 30 -19.00 -9.60 10.60
CA ARG A 30 -19.67 -9.33 9.31
C ARG A 30 -20.90 -8.42 9.41
N GLU A 31 -21.46 -8.23 10.61
CA GLU A 31 -22.54 -7.26 10.83
C GLU A 31 -22.08 -5.82 10.56
N GLU A 32 -20.81 -5.51 10.88
CA GLU A 32 -20.21 -4.17 10.67
C GLU A 32 -19.22 -4.15 9.49
N PHE A 33 -18.62 -5.30 9.14
CA PHE A 33 -17.59 -5.44 8.10
C PHE A 33 -17.94 -6.56 7.12
N PRO A 34 -18.82 -6.32 6.11
CA PRO A 34 -19.34 -7.39 5.23
C PRO A 34 -18.25 -8.16 4.45
N GLU A 35 -17.13 -7.49 4.16
CA GLU A 35 -15.99 -8.00 3.39
C GLU A 35 -14.97 -8.79 4.23
N VAL A 36 -15.11 -8.83 5.57
CA VAL A 36 -14.15 -9.55 6.41
C VAL A 36 -14.23 -11.06 6.14
N THR A 37 -13.07 -11.71 6.04
CA THR A 37 -12.94 -13.14 5.77
C THR A 37 -12.16 -13.85 6.88
N ILE A 38 -12.28 -15.18 6.94
CA ILE A 38 -11.47 -16.01 7.85
C ILE A 38 -9.98 -15.79 7.61
N SER A 39 -9.57 -15.66 6.35
CA SER A 39 -8.17 -15.38 5.97
C SER A 39 -7.68 -14.06 6.55
N LYS A 40 -8.51 -13.01 6.53
CA LYS A 40 -8.18 -11.72 7.15
C LYS A 40 -8.01 -11.85 8.67
N ILE A 41 -8.90 -12.56 9.37
CA ILE A 41 -8.80 -12.76 10.82
C ILE A 41 -7.51 -13.52 11.18
N ARG A 42 -7.17 -14.57 10.43
CA ARG A 42 -5.92 -15.34 10.62
C ARG A 42 -4.68 -14.50 10.34
N PHE A 43 -4.74 -13.61 9.35
CA PHE A 43 -3.66 -12.69 9.05
C PHE A 43 -3.43 -11.71 10.21
N LEU A 44 -4.48 -11.11 10.79
CA LEU A 44 -4.36 -10.21 11.94
C LEU A 44 -3.83 -10.91 13.21
N GLU A 45 -4.16 -12.18 13.40
CA GLU A 45 -3.55 -13.04 14.43
C GLU A 45 -2.05 -13.27 14.17
N ALA A 46 -1.66 -13.64 12.94
CA ALA A 46 -0.25 -13.86 12.58
C ALA A 46 0.59 -12.58 12.73
N GLU A 47 -0.01 -11.42 12.47
CA GLU A 47 0.56 -10.10 12.70
C GLU A 47 0.43 -9.66 14.17
N GLY A 48 0.15 -10.56 15.12
CA GLY A 48 0.21 -10.29 16.56
C GLY A 48 -0.74 -9.22 17.08
N LEU A 49 -1.86 -8.96 16.39
CA LEU A 49 -2.85 -7.98 16.86
C LEU A 49 -3.85 -8.58 17.84
N VAL A 50 -3.98 -9.91 17.84
CA VAL A 50 -4.75 -10.69 18.80
C VAL A 50 -4.05 -12.02 19.08
N GLU A 51 -4.22 -12.55 20.29
CA GLU A 51 -3.57 -13.77 20.76
C GLU A 51 -4.62 -14.77 21.28
N PRO A 52 -5.37 -15.44 20.38
CA PRO A 52 -6.43 -16.35 20.77
C PRO A 52 -5.87 -17.59 21.49
N LYS A 53 -6.58 -18.04 22.53
CA LYS A 53 -6.23 -19.24 23.28
C LYS A 53 -6.31 -20.49 22.40
N ARG A 54 -5.41 -21.44 22.63
CA ARG A 54 -5.44 -22.75 21.98
C ARG A 54 -6.00 -23.80 22.91
N THR A 55 -6.89 -24.64 22.42
CA THR A 55 -7.29 -25.85 23.15
C THR A 55 -6.14 -26.88 23.13
N PRO A 56 -6.15 -27.88 24.03
CA PRO A 56 -5.19 -29.00 23.98
C PRO A 56 -5.18 -29.74 22.62
N SER A 57 -6.27 -29.63 21.87
CA SER A 57 -6.43 -30.19 20.51
C SER A 57 -6.00 -29.22 19.38
N GLY A 58 -5.49 -28.02 19.70
CA GLY A 58 -4.92 -27.06 18.73
C GLY A 58 -5.90 -26.04 18.12
N TYR A 59 -7.19 -26.10 18.46
CA TYR A 59 -8.20 -25.17 17.94
C TYR A 59 -8.10 -23.78 18.59
N ARG A 60 -8.32 -22.72 17.79
CA ARG A 60 -8.36 -21.32 18.25
C ARG A 60 -9.66 -21.02 18.96
N LYS A 61 -9.55 -20.33 20.08
CA LYS A 61 -10.65 -19.86 20.91
C LYS A 61 -10.42 -18.39 21.23
N PHE A 62 -11.29 -17.54 20.71
CA PHE A 62 -11.21 -16.09 20.85
C PHE A 62 -12.01 -15.66 22.07
N SER A 63 -11.43 -14.79 22.89
CA SER A 63 -12.10 -14.10 24.00
C SER A 63 -13.02 -13.00 23.50
N ALA A 64 -13.90 -12.48 24.36
CA ALA A 64 -14.66 -11.28 24.04
C ALA A 64 -13.75 -10.05 23.87
N GLU A 65 -12.57 -10.04 24.49
CA GLU A 65 -11.55 -9.01 24.29
C GLU A 65 -10.90 -9.10 22.90
N ASP A 66 -10.55 -10.29 22.44
CA ASP A 66 -10.00 -10.50 21.09
C ASP A 66 -10.97 -10.00 20.02
N VAL A 67 -12.27 -10.27 20.18
CA VAL A 67 -13.30 -9.81 19.22
C VAL A 67 -13.39 -8.29 19.22
N ARG A 68 -13.40 -7.64 20.40
CA ARG A 68 -13.39 -6.19 20.50
C ARG A 68 -12.15 -5.57 19.87
N ARG A 69 -10.98 -6.18 20.10
CA ARG A 69 -9.69 -5.76 19.53
C ARG A 69 -9.68 -5.92 18.00
N LEU A 70 -10.17 -7.04 17.47
CA LEU A 70 -10.36 -7.24 16.02
C LEU A 70 -11.29 -6.19 15.41
N ALA A 71 -12.43 -5.91 16.03
CA ALA A 71 -13.34 -4.86 15.56
C ALA A 71 -12.69 -3.48 15.59
N GLN A 72 -11.90 -3.17 16.62
CA GLN A 72 -11.15 -1.91 16.72
C GLN A 72 -10.05 -1.81 15.66
N VAL A 73 -9.30 -2.89 15.40
CA VAL A 73 -8.33 -2.97 14.30
C VAL A 73 -9.04 -2.72 12.97
N LEU A 74 -10.18 -3.37 12.72
CA LEU A 74 -10.93 -3.23 11.47
C LEU A 74 -11.51 -1.82 11.31
N ARG A 75 -11.99 -1.18 12.39
CA ARG A 75 -12.35 0.26 12.38
C ARG A 75 -11.15 1.14 12.09
N MET A 76 -10.01 0.92 12.76
CA MET A 76 -8.78 1.66 12.49
C MET A 76 -8.28 1.47 11.06
N GLN A 77 -8.46 0.28 10.47
CA GLN A 77 -8.15 0.03 9.08
C GLN A 77 -9.14 0.69 8.12
N ARG A 78 -10.45 0.62 8.40
CA ARG A 78 -11.53 1.20 7.58
C ARG A 78 -11.57 2.73 7.63
N ASP A 79 -11.38 3.28 8.82
CA ASP A 79 -11.63 4.68 9.13
C ASP A 79 -10.32 5.50 9.16
N HIS A 80 -9.18 4.87 9.46
CA HIS A 80 -7.89 5.55 9.66
C HIS A 80 -6.72 4.99 8.83
N TYR A 81 -6.89 3.87 8.13
CA TYR A 81 -5.91 3.27 7.20
C TYR A 81 -4.49 3.15 7.79
N LEU A 82 -4.38 2.82 9.08
CA LEU A 82 -3.11 2.74 9.80
C LEU A 82 -2.33 1.46 9.44
N PRO A 83 -0.98 1.52 9.29
CA PRO A 83 -0.14 0.32 9.21
C PRO A 83 -0.30 -0.54 10.46
N LEU A 84 -0.26 -1.87 10.31
CA LEU A 84 -0.53 -2.79 11.43
C LEU A 84 0.40 -2.59 12.63
N LYS A 85 1.65 -2.22 12.38
CA LYS A 85 2.63 -1.88 13.43
C LYS A 85 2.15 -0.68 14.28
N VAL A 86 1.64 0.36 13.63
CA VAL A 86 1.12 1.57 14.29
C VAL A 86 -0.19 1.27 15.00
N ILE A 87 -1.05 0.43 14.41
CA ILE A 87 -2.27 -0.06 15.08
C ILE A 87 -1.91 -0.81 16.36
N ARG A 88 -0.91 -1.69 16.32
CA ARG A 88 -0.43 -2.42 17.50
C ARG A 88 0.01 -1.45 18.60
N GLU A 89 0.84 -0.46 18.26
CA GLU A 89 1.28 0.59 19.19
C GLU A 89 0.11 1.38 19.79
N HIS A 90 -0.92 1.71 18.98
CA HIS A 90 -2.14 2.38 19.46
C HIS A 90 -3.01 1.51 20.37
N LEU A 91 -3.07 0.21 20.11
CA LEU A 91 -3.82 -0.74 20.92
C LEU A 91 -3.10 -1.09 22.23
N ASP A 92 -1.79 -0.88 22.30
CA ASP A 92 -0.97 -1.13 23.49
C ASP A 92 -0.81 0.13 24.37
N ALA A 93 -1.01 1.32 23.81
CA ALA A 93 -1.01 2.59 24.54
C ALA A 93 -2.02 2.66 25.73
N PRO A 94 -3.28 2.17 25.63
CA PRO A 94 -4.20 2.20 26.76
C PRO A 94 -3.85 1.23 27.89
N ALA A 95 -2.93 0.28 27.69
CA ALA A 95 -2.45 -0.59 28.78
C ALA A 95 -1.45 0.11 29.72
N ARG A 96 -0.91 1.28 29.33
CA ARG A 96 0.15 2.00 30.07
C ARG A 96 -0.30 3.32 30.72
N GLY A 97 -1.56 3.73 30.54
CA GLY A 97 -2.13 4.90 31.22
C GLY A 97 -1.62 6.27 30.75
N GLU A 98 -0.99 6.37 29.58
CA GLU A 98 -0.49 7.63 29.04
C GLU A 98 -1.23 8.02 27.75
N ARG A 99 -1.70 9.28 27.70
CA ARG A 99 -2.25 9.90 26.49
C ARG A 99 -1.15 9.93 25.43
N PRO A 100 -1.37 9.41 24.22
CA PRO A 100 -0.34 9.43 23.18
C PRO A 100 -0.07 10.88 22.75
N PRO A 101 1.20 11.28 22.59
CA PRO A 101 1.53 12.57 21.97
C PRO A 101 1.12 12.55 20.49
N PRO A 102 0.73 13.70 19.91
CA PRO A 102 0.52 13.79 18.47
C PRO A 102 1.82 13.45 17.72
N PRO A 103 1.75 12.86 16.52
CA PRO A 103 2.93 12.36 15.81
C PRO A 103 3.79 13.53 15.33
N SER A 104 4.83 13.87 16.09
CA SER A 104 5.93 14.71 15.65
C SER A 104 7.07 13.83 15.15
N GLU A 105 7.44 14.06 13.88
CA GLU A 105 8.59 13.48 13.20
C GLU A 105 9.85 13.68 14.04
N SER A 106 10.45 12.59 14.51
CA SER A 106 11.73 12.62 15.20
C SER A 106 12.83 12.29 14.19
N GLY A 107 13.37 13.34 13.56
CA GLY A 107 14.65 13.28 12.88
C GLY A 107 15.82 13.30 13.88
N PRO A 108 17.00 12.75 13.53
CA PRO A 108 18.15 12.75 14.42
C PRO A 108 18.94 14.07 14.32
N VAL A 109 19.09 14.75 15.45
CA VAL A 109 20.14 15.75 15.77
C VAL A 109 21.42 15.02 16.17
N ASP A 110 22.66 15.49 16.03
CA ASP A 110 23.36 16.58 15.35
C ASP A 110 24.85 16.19 15.46
N SER A 111 25.66 16.45 14.42
CA SER A 111 27.09 16.71 14.54
C SER A 111 27.63 17.30 13.23
N GLY A 112 27.69 18.64 13.17
CA GLY A 112 28.96 19.32 12.89
C GLY A 112 29.26 19.78 11.45
N ALA A 113 28.91 21.05 11.21
CA ALA A 113 29.67 22.10 10.53
C ALA A 113 29.53 22.34 9.00
N ALA A 114 29.24 23.63 8.73
CA ALA A 114 29.42 24.44 7.50
C ALA A 114 28.27 24.52 6.49
N ASP A 115 27.36 25.45 6.76
CA ASP A 115 26.79 26.49 5.88
C ASP A 115 26.88 26.28 4.36
N GLU A 116 25.74 26.09 3.68
CA GLU A 116 25.12 27.13 2.82
C GLU A 116 23.95 26.58 1.96
N PHE A 117 22.78 27.23 2.09
CA PHE A 117 21.65 27.36 1.16
C PHE A 117 20.77 26.15 0.74
N LEU A 118 19.53 26.23 1.25
CA LEU A 118 18.24 25.87 0.62
C LEU A 118 17.85 24.37 0.55
N SER A 119 16.91 24.07 1.45
CA SER A 119 15.88 23.03 1.37
C SER A 119 15.46 22.66 -0.05
N GLU A 120 15.70 21.40 -0.44
CA GLU A 120 14.87 20.69 -1.40
C GLU A 120 14.89 19.18 -1.09
N LYS A 121 13.74 18.56 -1.24
CA LYS A 121 13.49 17.11 -1.10
C LYS A 121 14.49 16.31 -1.97
N PRO A 122 14.65 14.97 -1.81
CA PRO A 122 15.55 14.21 -2.67
C PRO A 122 15.13 14.41 -4.12
N THR A 123 15.87 15.26 -4.84
CA THR A 123 15.66 15.49 -6.26
C THR A 123 15.96 14.14 -6.91
N ALA A 124 14.94 13.52 -7.50
CA ALA A 124 15.18 12.39 -8.40
C ALA A 124 16.32 12.83 -9.34
N ALA A 125 17.41 12.07 -9.34
CA ALA A 125 18.66 12.49 -9.99
C ALA A 125 18.35 12.99 -11.41
N ARG A 126 18.48 14.30 -11.62
CA ARG A 126 18.22 14.94 -12.91
C ARG A 126 19.38 14.56 -13.82
N VAL A 127 19.07 13.88 -14.91
CA VAL A 127 20.04 13.41 -15.90
C VAL A 127 20.11 14.42 -17.03
N GLY A 128 21.31 14.90 -17.34
CA GLY A 128 21.53 15.79 -18.47
C GLY A 128 21.39 15.05 -19.81
N ARG A 129 21.12 15.77 -20.90
CA ARG A 129 21.00 15.16 -22.24
C ARG A 129 22.22 14.33 -22.64
N ALA A 130 23.42 14.88 -22.44
CA ALA A 130 24.67 14.17 -22.74
C ALA A 130 24.84 12.89 -21.90
N GLU A 131 24.39 12.91 -20.65
CA GLU A 131 24.42 11.75 -19.76
C GLU A 131 23.40 10.68 -20.18
N LEU A 132 22.22 11.07 -20.65
CA LEU A 132 21.22 10.14 -21.20
C LEU A 132 21.76 9.46 -22.47
N LEU A 133 22.35 10.23 -23.39
CA LEU A 133 22.95 9.68 -24.62
C LEU A 133 24.06 8.67 -24.30
N ALA A 134 24.95 9.02 -23.36
CA ALA A 134 25.99 8.13 -22.90
C ALA A 134 25.44 6.87 -22.22
N ALA A 135 24.42 7.02 -21.37
CA ALA A 135 23.83 5.90 -20.64
C ALA A 135 23.04 4.93 -21.53
N ALA A 136 22.36 5.45 -22.56
CA ALA A 136 21.59 4.64 -23.51
C ALA A 136 22.42 4.19 -24.74
N GLU A 137 23.67 4.64 -24.86
CA GLU A 137 24.57 4.37 -25.99
C GLU A 137 23.96 4.75 -27.35
N VAL A 138 23.33 5.93 -27.42
CA VAL A 138 22.63 6.42 -28.62
C VAL A 138 23.11 7.81 -29.05
N THR A 139 22.81 8.16 -30.29
CA THR A 139 23.15 9.43 -30.92
C THR A 139 22.12 10.53 -30.64
N GLU A 140 22.53 11.80 -30.81
CA GLU A 140 21.61 12.94 -30.72
C GLU A 140 20.44 12.83 -31.70
N ALA A 141 20.69 12.35 -32.91
CA ALA A 141 19.68 12.20 -33.96
C ALA A 141 18.62 11.14 -33.60
N GLU A 142 19.03 10.03 -32.96
CA GLU A 142 18.09 9.02 -32.46
C GLU A 142 17.23 9.58 -31.34
N LEU A 143 17.83 10.33 -30.40
CA LEU A 143 17.09 10.97 -29.32
C LEU A 143 16.10 12.01 -29.85
N ASP A 144 16.50 12.83 -30.83
CA ASP A 144 15.61 13.80 -31.50
C ASP A 144 14.42 13.10 -32.18
N GLU A 145 14.67 11.96 -32.84
CA GLU A 145 13.60 11.15 -33.43
C GLU A 145 12.63 10.66 -32.34
N TRP A 146 13.15 10.13 -31.23
CA TRP A 146 12.31 9.61 -30.13
C TRP A 146 11.48 10.71 -29.47
N GLU A 147 12.05 11.91 -29.31
CA GLU A 147 11.37 13.11 -28.82
C GLU A 147 10.27 13.57 -29.80
N SER A 148 10.55 13.54 -31.11
CA SER A 148 9.56 13.89 -32.14
C SER A 148 8.34 12.96 -32.14
N TYR A 149 8.54 11.70 -31.77
CA TYR A 149 7.47 10.71 -31.60
C TYR A 149 6.82 10.73 -30.20
N GLY A 150 7.36 11.54 -29.28
CA GLY A 150 6.87 11.66 -27.90
C GLY A 150 7.11 10.41 -27.05
N LEU A 151 8.11 9.58 -27.42
CA LEU A 151 8.47 8.39 -26.64
C LEU A 151 9.29 8.78 -25.40
N ILE A 152 10.10 9.82 -25.54
CA ILE A 152 10.84 10.46 -24.44
C ILE A 152 10.49 11.94 -24.49
N THR A 153 10.26 12.53 -23.32
CA THR A 153 10.00 13.97 -23.20
C THR A 153 10.90 14.54 -22.12
N PRO A 154 11.67 15.59 -22.40
CA PRO A 154 12.42 16.27 -21.36
C PRO A 154 11.45 16.91 -20.37
N SER A 155 11.84 16.91 -19.10
CA SER A 155 11.12 17.63 -18.05
C SER A 155 11.27 19.15 -18.25
N ALA A 156 10.54 19.95 -17.47
CA ALA A 156 10.43 21.41 -17.61
C ALA A 156 11.78 22.19 -17.58
N GLU A 157 12.87 21.55 -17.16
CA GLU A 157 14.24 22.12 -17.11
C GLU A 157 15.17 21.55 -18.20
N SER A 158 14.63 20.94 -19.25
CA SER A 158 15.42 20.24 -20.29
C SER A 158 16.27 19.08 -19.75
N ALA A 159 15.87 18.53 -18.60
CA ALA A 159 16.51 17.40 -17.94
C ALA A 159 15.62 16.15 -18.01
N TYR A 160 16.25 14.99 -17.94
CA TYR A 160 15.59 13.69 -17.93
C TYR A 160 15.58 13.09 -16.52
N ASP A 161 14.63 12.22 -16.23
CA ASP A 161 14.61 11.43 -15.00
C ASP A 161 15.20 10.03 -15.23
N ALA A 162 15.33 9.24 -14.16
CA ALA A 162 15.87 7.88 -14.21
C ALA A 162 14.98 6.96 -15.06
N GLU A 163 13.68 7.19 -15.04
CA GLU A 163 12.69 6.49 -15.86
C GLU A 163 12.92 6.75 -17.35
N SER A 164 13.20 8.00 -17.75
CA SER A 164 13.52 8.37 -19.14
C SER A 164 14.78 7.66 -19.64
N VAL A 165 15.82 7.54 -18.80
CA VAL A 165 17.02 6.76 -19.13
C VAL A 165 16.70 5.28 -19.33
N THR A 166 15.82 4.74 -18.49
CA THR A 166 15.37 3.34 -18.61
C THR A 166 14.60 3.13 -19.91
N VAL A 167 13.69 4.04 -20.26
CA VAL A 167 12.94 4.02 -21.52
C VAL A 167 13.89 4.14 -22.72
N ALA A 168 14.87 5.04 -22.68
CA ALA A 168 15.88 5.20 -23.74
C ALA A 168 16.64 3.89 -24.02
N LYS A 169 17.12 3.22 -22.97
CA LYS A 169 17.79 1.91 -23.08
C LYS A 169 16.90 0.85 -23.71
N LEU A 170 15.63 0.78 -23.30
CA LEU A 170 14.68 -0.18 -23.84
C LEU A 170 14.34 0.09 -25.31
N ILE A 171 14.20 1.36 -25.71
CA ILE A 171 13.99 1.72 -27.12
C ILE A 171 15.22 1.33 -27.96
N ALA A 172 16.43 1.61 -27.48
CA ALA A 172 17.66 1.19 -28.15
C ALA A 172 17.74 -0.34 -28.30
N ASP A 173 17.42 -1.09 -27.25
CA ASP A 173 17.40 -2.56 -27.27
C ASP A 173 16.36 -3.10 -28.25
N LEU A 174 15.15 -2.54 -28.28
CA LEU A 174 14.11 -2.93 -29.24
C LEU A 174 14.52 -2.60 -30.69
N GLY A 175 15.21 -1.48 -30.90
CA GLY A 175 15.77 -1.08 -32.19
C GLY A 175 16.75 -2.11 -32.77
N ARG A 176 17.52 -2.80 -31.93
CA ARG A 176 18.42 -3.90 -32.34
C ARG A 176 17.65 -5.09 -32.97
N PHE A 177 16.36 -5.22 -32.70
CA PHE A 177 15.46 -6.20 -33.30
C PHE A 177 14.61 -5.63 -34.46
N GLY A 178 14.89 -4.40 -34.92
CA GLY A 178 14.20 -3.75 -36.02
C GLY A 178 12.92 -2.99 -35.63
N LEU A 179 12.65 -2.81 -34.33
CA LEU A 179 11.50 -2.04 -33.86
C LEU A 179 11.83 -0.54 -33.81
N GLU A 180 11.51 0.15 -34.90
CA GLU A 180 11.64 1.60 -34.99
C GLU A 180 10.67 2.38 -34.06
N PRO A 181 10.99 3.64 -33.70
CA PRO A 181 10.16 4.50 -32.84
C PRO A 181 8.69 4.60 -33.26
N ARG A 182 8.41 4.64 -34.57
CA ARG A 182 7.05 4.68 -35.12
C ARG A 182 6.17 3.50 -34.66
N HIS A 183 6.77 2.32 -34.45
CA HIS A 183 6.07 1.12 -33.98
C HIS A 183 5.74 1.19 -32.49
N LEU A 184 6.55 1.92 -31.73
CA LEU A 184 6.42 2.05 -30.27
C LEU A 184 5.36 3.08 -29.86
N ARG A 185 4.91 3.93 -30.78
CA ARG A 185 3.86 4.93 -30.51
C ARG A 185 2.57 4.32 -29.97
N ALA A 186 2.19 3.14 -30.47
CA ALA A 186 0.98 2.46 -29.99
C ALA A 186 1.14 2.01 -28.53
N MET A 187 2.33 1.54 -28.15
CA MET A 187 2.67 1.17 -26.78
C MET A 187 2.68 2.40 -25.87
N LYS A 188 3.29 3.51 -26.29
CA LYS A 188 3.27 4.78 -25.55
C LYS A 188 1.85 5.28 -25.32
N ALA A 189 1.02 5.29 -26.37
CA ALA A 189 -0.36 5.73 -26.27
C ALA A 189 -1.21 4.82 -25.36
N ALA A 190 -0.91 3.51 -25.31
CA ALA A 190 -1.56 2.61 -24.37
C ALA A 190 -1.15 2.92 -22.91
N ALA A 191 0.15 3.12 -22.66
CA ALA A 191 0.65 3.50 -21.35
C ALA A 191 0.05 4.82 -20.85
N ASP A 192 -0.10 5.83 -21.73
CA ASP A 192 -0.72 7.11 -21.36
C ASP A 192 -2.21 6.98 -21.00
N ARG A 193 -2.93 6.11 -21.71
CA ARG A 193 -4.33 5.81 -21.37
C ARG A 193 -4.42 5.08 -20.03
N GLU A 194 -3.55 4.11 -19.78
CA GLU A 194 -3.49 3.40 -18.50
C GLU A 194 -3.17 4.36 -17.34
N ALA A 195 -2.17 5.23 -17.50
CA ALA A 195 -1.85 6.27 -16.52
C ALA A 195 -3.04 7.20 -16.27
N GLY A 196 -3.76 7.60 -17.33
CA GLY A 196 -4.99 8.40 -17.22
C GLY A 196 -6.09 7.70 -16.42
N LEU A 197 -6.30 6.40 -16.63
CA LEU A 197 -7.27 5.60 -15.86
C LEU A 197 -6.88 5.51 -14.38
N VAL A 198 -5.59 5.28 -14.10
CA VAL A 198 -5.08 5.27 -12.71
C VAL A 198 -5.31 6.63 -12.06
N GLU A 199 -4.96 7.73 -12.74
CA GLU A 199 -5.14 9.09 -12.21
C GLU A 199 -6.62 9.40 -11.96
N GLN A 200 -7.55 8.96 -12.82
CA GLN A 200 -8.99 9.13 -12.58
C GLN A 200 -9.45 8.47 -11.27
N VAL A 201 -8.89 7.31 -10.92
CA VAL A 201 -9.21 6.60 -9.67
C VAL A 201 -8.59 7.31 -8.45
N VAL A 202 -7.34 7.76 -8.54
CA VAL A 202 -6.61 8.28 -7.37
C VAL A 202 -6.72 9.79 -7.17
N ALA A 203 -7.04 10.58 -8.20
CA ALA A 203 -7.14 12.04 -8.13
C ALA A 203 -8.10 12.55 -7.02
N PRO A 204 -9.29 11.95 -6.80
CA PRO A 204 -10.16 12.36 -5.70
C PRO A 204 -9.51 12.18 -4.32
N LEU A 205 -8.76 11.08 -4.14
CA LEU A 205 -8.07 10.75 -2.88
C LEU A 205 -6.88 11.68 -2.63
N ARG A 206 -6.12 12.04 -3.68
CA ARG A 206 -4.98 12.98 -3.60
C ARG A 206 -5.39 14.40 -3.20
N ARG A 207 -6.60 14.83 -3.60
CA ARG A 207 -7.14 16.17 -3.28
C ARG A 207 -7.72 16.27 -1.86
N HIS A 208 -7.86 15.14 -1.17
CA HIS A 208 -8.39 15.11 0.17
C HIS A 208 -7.42 15.78 1.16
N ARG A 209 -7.97 16.52 2.14
CA ARG A 209 -7.16 17.29 3.11
C ARG A 209 -6.41 16.40 4.11
N ASN A 210 -6.90 15.18 4.35
CA ASN A 210 -6.27 14.23 5.26
C ASN A 210 -4.97 13.65 4.64
N PRO A 211 -3.79 13.83 5.27
CA PRO A 211 -2.52 13.25 4.83
C PRO A 211 -2.57 11.73 4.59
N GLN A 212 -3.34 10.98 5.38
CA GLN A 212 -3.47 9.52 5.26
C GLN A 212 -4.24 9.12 3.99
N THR A 213 -5.29 9.86 3.63
CA THR A 213 -6.02 9.62 2.37
C THR A 213 -5.12 9.86 1.16
N ARG A 214 -4.20 10.83 1.24
CA ARG A 214 -3.20 11.07 0.20
C ARG A 214 -2.17 9.95 0.13
N ALA A 215 -1.67 9.46 1.27
CA ALA A 215 -0.78 8.30 1.32
C ALA A 215 -1.47 7.03 0.78
N HIS A 216 -2.76 6.85 1.07
CA HIS A 216 -3.55 5.77 0.51
C HIS A 216 -3.68 5.91 -1.02
N ALA A 217 -3.89 7.13 -1.53
CA ALA A 217 -3.92 7.39 -2.96
C ALA A 217 -2.61 6.98 -3.65
N GLU A 218 -1.46 7.27 -3.04
CA GLU A 218 -0.14 6.86 -3.55
C GLU A 218 0.04 5.33 -3.52
N ALA A 219 -0.40 4.67 -2.45
CA ALA A 219 -0.35 3.21 -2.35
C ALA A 219 -1.24 2.54 -3.42
N THR A 220 -2.47 3.02 -3.59
CA THR A 220 -3.40 2.55 -4.61
C THR A 220 -2.87 2.80 -6.02
N ALA A 221 -2.25 3.95 -6.28
CA ALA A 221 -1.62 4.23 -7.57
C ALA A 221 -0.52 3.20 -7.90
N LYS A 222 0.34 2.87 -6.93
CA LYS A 222 1.41 1.87 -7.09
C LYS A 222 0.84 0.47 -7.34
N GLU A 223 -0.22 0.08 -6.62
CA GLU A 223 -0.88 -1.21 -6.81
C GLU A 223 -1.53 -1.32 -8.19
N LEU A 224 -2.27 -0.30 -8.62
CA LEU A 224 -2.88 -0.27 -9.94
C LEU A 224 -1.83 -0.32 -11.05
N ALA A 225 -0.74 0.43 -10.93
CA ALA A 225 0.37 0.37 -11.89
C ALA A 225 0.97 -1.04 -11.99
N ALA A 226 1.21 -1.70 -10.84
CA ALA A 226 1.72 -3.07 -10.82
C ALA A 226 0.75 -4.08 -11.46
N LEU A 227 -0.55 -3.92 -11.25
CA LEU A 227 -1.58 -4.75 -11.87
C LEU A 227 -1.66 -4.52 -13.38
N SER A 228 -1.57 -3.28 -13.86
CA SER A 228 -1.55 -2.95 -15.29
C SER A 228 -0.38 -3.59 -16.02
N VAL A 229 0.84 -3.53 -15.45
CA VAL A 229 2.01 -4.20 -16.05
C VAL A 229 1.82 -5.71 -16.15
N ARG A 230 1.28 -6.34 -15.10
CA ARG A 230 0.98 -7.79 -15.10
C ARG A 230 -0.08 -8.16 -16.12
N LEU A 231 -1.14 -7.34 -16.24
CA LEU A 231 -2.19 -7.52 -17.23
C LEU A 231 -1.61 -7.40 -18.66
N HIS A 232 -0.83 -6.36 -18.93
CA HIS A 232 -0.19 -6.15 -20.22
C HIS A 232 0.69 -7.35 -20.60
N SER A 233 1.55 -7.80 -19.69
CA SER A 233 2.39 -8.98 -19.90
C SER A 233 1.57 -10.23 -20.23
N ALA A 234 0.50 -10.49 -19.48
CA ALA A 234 -0.40 -11.63 -19.74
C ALA A 234 -1.12 -11.52 -21.11
N LEU A 235 -1.56 -10.32 -21.49
CA LEU A 235 -2.21 -10.08 -22.78
C LEU A 235 -1.23 -10.29 -23.95
N VAL A 236 0.01 -9.82 -23.82
CA VAL A 236 1.06 -10.03 -24.84
C VAL A 236 1.38 -11.52 -24.96
N GLN A 237 1.57 -12.23 -23.85
CA GLN A 237 1.80 -13.68 -23.87
C GLN A 237 0.65 -14.45 -24.53
N THR A 238 -0.59 -14.07 -24.21
CA THR A 238 -1.79 -14.66 -24.81
C THR A 238 -1.84 -14.41 -26.32
N ALA A 239 -1.55 -13.18 -26.76
CA ALA A 239 -1.54 -12.81 -28.17
C ALA A 239 -0.43 -13.51 -28.98
N LEU A 240 0.75 -13.72 -28.37
CA LEU A 240 1.85 -14.46 -28.98
C LEU A 240 1.62 -15.98 -28.99
N GLY A 241 0.59 -16.47 -28.28
CA GLY A 241 0.37 -17.90 -28.10
C GLY A 241 1.46 -18.60 -27.27
N VAL A 242 2.32 -17.83 -26.59
CA VAL A 242 3.40 -18.35 -25.76
C VAL A 242 2.80 -18.74 -24.42
N ARG A 243 2.51 -20.04 -24.25
CA ARG A 243 2.31 -20.61 -22.91
C ARG A 243 3.69 -20.71 -22.28
N LEU A 244 4.02 -19.79 -21.37
CA LEU A 244 5.15 -20.01 -20.48
C LEU A 244 4.83 -21.26 -19.62
N PRO A 245 5.76 -22.22 -19.49
CA PRO A 245 5.59 -23.38 -18.62
C PRO A 245 5.45 -22.99 -17.15
#